data_AF-A7NQZ9-F1
#
_entry.id   AF-A7NQZ9-F1
#
_cell.length_a   1.000
_cell.length_b   1.000
_cell.length_c   1.000
_cell.angle_alpha   90.00
_cell.angle_beta   90.00
_cell.angle_gamma   90.00
#
_symmetry.space_group_name_H-M   'P 1'
#
loop_
_entity.id
_entity.type
_entity.pdbx_description
1 polymer ?
#
loop_
_entity_poly.entity_id
_entity_poly.type
_entity_poly.pdbx_seq_one_letter_code
_entity_poly.pdbx_strand_id
1 'polypeptide(L)'
;MPVFCIHRLTLLRLPLLILTLLLTLIPAHPGRAQGDFSLRFYGAGRDGVDRVVIPLDAPPRPVDVGDDFTIEFWLKALPGENAAPPCIPGGDTWINGNIVFDRDVYFAGDYGDYGISLAGGRLAFGVNNGAEGTTLCGRAEVTDGRWHHLAVTRSAANGALAIFVDGRLDASGDGPTGDVSYRNGRATPYPADPFLVIGAEKHDAGPEYPSFRGWIDEVRISRVVRYRDAFTLPSAPFTPDPDTVALYHFDEGAGTVVYDTSGAPGGPSNGFLRVGGSPPGPEWSNDTPWRIAAEPTTAPTLLPASTALPMPSPGVLAVAETGTPVLVEAASPNALAPSVAPVITAVPATQDMPTAAPVIPSPVAAPYVSAGPPLWLAGVAAIGLLLAGIGLALMLRQNKQ
;
A
#
# COMPACT_ATOMS: atom_id res chain seq x y z
N MET A 1 -5.19 -50.49 57.60
CA MET A 1 -3.97 -50.20 56.82
C MET A 1 -4.31 -50.46 55.35
N PRO A 2 -4.45 -49.43 54.50
CA PRO A 2 -5.17 -49.58 53.23
C PRO A 2 -4.27 -49.93 52.03
N VAL A 3 -4.94 -50.56 51.07
CA VAL A 3 -4.45 -51.14 49.82
C VAL A 3 -4.73 -50.17 48.66
N PHE A 4 -3.71 -49.96 47.83
CA PHE A 4 -3.66 -49.49 46.43
C PHE A 4 -4.84 -48.68 45.85
N CYS A 5 -4.58 -47.38 45.63
CA CYS A 5 -5.31 -46.50 44.73
C CYS A 5 -4.48 -46.29 43.44
N ILE A 6 -4.71 -47.10 42.41
CA ILE A 6 -4.20 -46.84 41.06
C ILE A 6 -5.33 -47.22 40.11
N HIS A 7 -6.19 -46.29 39.70
CA HIS A 7 -7.05 -46.41 38.50
C HIS A 7 -7.68 -45.07 38.05
N ARG A 8 -7.07 -43.91 38.36
CA ARG A 8 -7.65 -42.58 38.02
C ARG A 8 -6.80 -41.69 37.11
N LEU A 9 -5.76 -42.20 36.44
CA LEU A 9 -4.90 -41.39 35.56
C LEU A 9 -5.00 -41.69 34.05
N THR A 10 -5.75 -42.71 33.62
CA THR A 10 -5.79 -43.12 32.20
C THR A 10 -6.95 -42.51 31.39
N LEU A 11 -7.97 -41.93 32.02
CA LEU A 11 -9.14 -41.38 31.30
C LEU A 11 -9.02 -39.89 30.90
N LEU A 12 -8.02 -39.17 31.41
CA LEU A 12 -7.81 -37.74 31.08
C LEU A 12 -6.86 -37.51 29.89
N ARG A 13 -6.17 -38.56 29.40
CA ARG A 13 -5.17 -38.43 28.33
C ARG A 13 -5.72 -38.65 26.92
N LEU A 14 -6.88 -39.30 26.79
CA LEU A 14 -7.47 -39.58 25.48
C LEU A 14 -8.14 -38.37 24.78
N PRO A 15 -8.89 -37.47 25.47
CA PRO A 15 -9.46 -36.30 24.81
C PRO A 15 -8.41 -35.22 24.50
N LEU A 16 -7.32 -35.16 25.27
CA LEU A 16 -6.19 -34.27 25.02
C LEU A 16 -5.40 -34.69 23.77
N LEU A 17 -5.28 -36.01 23.53
CA LEU A 17 -4.61 -36.56 22.35
C LEU A 17 -5.39 -36.29 21.05
N ILE A 18 -6.73 -36.34 21.11
CA ILE A 18 -7.61 -36.06 19.96
C ILE A 18 -7.63 -34.56 19.64
N LEU A 19 -7.59 -33.69 20.64
CA LEU A 19 -7.46 -32.23 20.43
C LEU A 19 -6.11 -31.87 19.81
N THR A 20 -5.01 -32.52 20.21
CA THR A 20 -3.70 -32.34 19.58
C THR A 20 -3.64 -32.91 18.16
N LEU A 21 -4.36 -34.00 17.86
CA LEU A 21 -4.40 -34.60 16.52
C LEU A 21 -5.31 -33.82 15.55
N LEU A 22 -6.33 -33.12 16.05
CA LEU A 22 -7.18 -32.23 15.24
C LEU A 22 -6.48 -30.89 14.90
N LEU A 23 -5.56 -30.41 15.75
CA LEU A 23 -4.73 -29.23 15.44
C LEU A 23 -3.63 -29.50 14.40
N THR A 24 -3.26 -30.77 14.16
CA THR A 24 -2.25 -31.15 13.15
C THR A 24 -2.81 -31.35 11.73
N LEU A 25 -4.13 -31.15 11.53
CA LEU A 25 -4.80 -31.26 10.23
C LEU A 25 -5.16 -29.90 9.61
N ILE A 26 -4.70 -28.79 10.20
CA ILE A 26 -4.61 -27.54 9.45
C ILE A 26 -3.44 -27.72 8.49
N PRO A 27 -3.61 -27.59 7.16
CA PRO A 27 -2.47 -27.53 6.27
C PRO A 27 -1.59 -26.37 6.76
N ALA A 28 -0.45 -26.71 7.36
CA ALA A 28 0.65 -25.79 7.47
C ALA A 28 0.96 -25.38 6.02
N HIS A 29 0.44 -24.22 5.62
CA HIS A 29 1.01 -23.53 4.48
C HIS A 29 2.49 -23.42 4.84
N PRO A 30 3.43 -23.83 3.97
CA PRO A 30 4.84 -23.57 4.21
C PRO A 30 4.95 -22.06 4.42
N GLY A 31 5.09 -21.66 5.69
CA GLY A 31 5.08 -20.27 6.12
C GLY A 31 6.24 -19.61 5.40
N ARG A 32 5.90 -18.81 4.40
CA ARG A 32 6.86 -17.90 3.80
C ARG A 32 7.27 -16.86 4.84
N ALA A 33 8.54 -16.50 4.81
CA ALA A 33 9.13 -15.63 5.80
C ALA A 33 8.61 -14.19 5.59
N GLN A 34 8.78 -13.35 6.60
CA GLN A 34 8.59 -11.91 6.47
C GLN A 34 9.53 -11.34 5.39
N GLY A 35 9.01 -10.51 4.49
CA GLY A 35 9.67 -9.96 3.30
C GLY A 35 9.48 -10.74 2.00
N ASP A 36 8.50 -11.66 1.95
CA ASP A 36 8.25 -12.55 0.81
C ASP A 36 7.16 -12.04 -0.14
N PHE A 37 6.32 -11.10 0.29
CA PHE A 37 5.28 -10.52 -0.55
C PHE A 37 5.22 -8.99 -0.46
N SER A 38 4.46 -8.42 -1.39
CA SER A 38 3.99 -7.04 -1.36
C SER A 38 2.55 -7.01 -1.90
N LEU A 39 1.95 -5.82 -1.93
CA LEU A 39 0.61 -5.65 -2.47
C LEU A 39 0.65 -4.88 -3.81
N ARG A 40 0.12 -5.49 -4.89
CA ARG A 40 0.00 -4.89 -6.23
C ARG A 40 -1.39 -4.28 -6.42
N PHE A 41 -1.41 -3.01 -6.77
CA PHE A 41 -2.58 -2.24 -7.17
C PHE A 41 -2.59 -2.02 -8.69
N TYR A 42 -3.78 -2.01 -9.28
CA TYR A 42 -3.99 -1.90 -10.72
C TYR A 42 -4.57 -0.56 -11.16
N GLY A 43 -4.73 0.41 -10.27
CA GLY A 43 -5.35 1.70 -10.57
C GLY A 43 -6.82 1.56 -11.03
N ALA A 44 -7.48 0.46 -10.68
CA ALA A 44 -8.87 0.19 -11.01
C ALA A 44 -9.84 0.63 -9.90
N GLY A 45 -9.38 1.50 -8.99
CA GLY A 45 -10.02 1.81 -7.73
C GLY A 45 -11.26 2.69 -7.80
N ARG A 46 -12.19 2.38 -8.71
CA ARG A 46 -13.56 2.89 -8.70
C ARG A 46 -14.50 1.87 -8.09
N ASP A 47 -15.72 2.28 -7.79
CA ASP A 47 -16.77 1.41 -7.25
C ASP A 47 -16.33 0.68 -5.95
N GLY A 48 -15.45 1.31 -5.18
CA GLY A 48 -14.98 0.80 -3.89
C GLY A 48 -13.99 -0.37 -3.96
N VAL A 49 -13.38 -0.66 -5.11
CA VAL A 49 -12.41 -1.77 -5.29
C VAL A 49 -10.96 -1.28 -5.41
N ASP A 50 -10.02 -2.19 -5.65
CA ASP A 50 -8.59 -1.97 -5.86
C ASP A 50 -7.92 -1.07 -4.80
N ARG A 51 -8.29 -1.31 -3.54
CA ARG A 51 -7.81 -0.56 -2.39
C ARG A 51 -7.72 -1.41 -1.13
N VAL A 52 -6.94 -0.94 -0.16
CA VAL A 52 -7.02 -1.39 1.24
C VAL A 52 -7.82 -0.37 2.01
N VAL A 53 -8.77 -0.81 2.83
CA VAL A 53 -9.46 0.07 3.79
C VAL A 53 -9.08 -0.31 5.21
N ILE A 54 -8.70 0.70 6.00
CA ILE A 54 -8.23 0.55 7.37
C ILE A 54 -9.16 1.37 8.29
N PRO A 55 -9.91 0.74 9.21
CA PRO A 55 -10.79 1.47 10.11
C PRO A 55 -10.00 2.43 11.01
N LEU A 56 -10.51 3.64 11.18
CA LEU A 56 -9.98 4.66 12.09
C LEU A 56 -10.75 4.72 13.41
N ASP A 57 -12.04 4.36 13.38
CA ASP A 57 -12.95 4.51 14.50
C ASP A 57 -13.97 3.35 14.60
N ALA A 58 -14.80 3.37 15.65
CA ALA A 58 -15.78 2.36 16.05
C ALA A 58 -15.17 0.95 16.27
N PRO A 59 -14.22 0.78 17.21
CA PRO A 59 -13.71 1.77 18.18
C PRO A 59 -12.52 2.60 17.63
N PRO A 60 -12.13 3.71 18.29
CA PRO A 60 -10.94 4.49 17.95
C PRO A 60 -9.70 3.62 17.78
N ARG A 61 -8.93 3.88 16.73
CA ARG A 61 -7.75 3.08 16.35
C ARG A 61 -6.46 3.89 16.41
N PRO A 62 -5.34 3.29 16.85
CA PRO A 62 -4.07 3.99 16.95
C PRO A 62 -3.51 4.47 15.60
N VAL A 63 -3.94 3.85 14.50
CA VAL A 63 -3.58 4.29 13.13
C VAL A 63 -4.17 5.66 12.77
N ASP A 64 -5.19 6.14 13.48
CA ASP A 64 -5.75 7.49 13.30
C ASP A 64 -4.85 8.55 13.92
N VAL A 65 -3.71 8.79 13.26
CA VAL A 65 -2.79 9.84 13.65
C VAL A 65 -3.33 11.21 13.25
N GLY A 66 -3.14 12.19 14.14
CA GLY A 66 -3.57 13.58 13.95
C GLY A 66 -2.62 14.63 14.49
N ASP A 67 -1.78 14.28 15.47
CA ASP A 67 -0.72 15.16 15.97
C ASP A 67 0.55 15.02 15.09
N ASP A 68 1.72 14.87 15.72
CA ASP A 68 2.96 14.52 15.06
C ASP A 68 2.83 13.13 14.45
N PHE A 69 3.27 12.97 13.21
CA PHE A 69 3.34 11.64 12.61
C PHE A 69 4.44 11.49 11.56
N THR A 70 4.77 10.22 11.31
CA THR A 70 5.53 9.78 10.14
C THR A 70 4.76 8.64 9.48
N ILE A 71 4.57 8.71 8.17
CA ILE A 71 4.13 7.59 7.33
C ILE A 71 5.32 7.23 6.43
N GLU A 72 5.81 6.00 6.53
CA GLU A 72 6.89 5.51 5.68
C GLU A 72 6.56 4.14 5.10
N PHE A 73 7.02 3.90 3.87
CA PHE A 73 6.66 2.72 3.09
C PHE A 73 7.61 2.54 1.92
N TRP A 74 7.63 1.33 1.34
CA TRP A 74 8.25 1.07 0.06
C TRP A 74 7.22 1.16 -1.05
N LEU A 75 7.60 1.79 -2.16
CA LEU A 75 6.75 1.92 -3.35
C LEU A 75 7.55 1.58 -4.60
N LYS A 76 6.89 0.88 -5.52
CA LYS A 76 7.38 0.70 -6.90
C LYS A 76 6.26 1.03 -7.87
N ALA A 77 6.54 1.87 -8.86
CA ALA A 77 5.61 2.21 -9.93
C ALA A 77 6.33 2.21 -11.27
N LEU A 78 5.66 1.74 -12.33
CA LEU A 78 6.26 1.70 -13.67
C LEU A 78 6.13 3.06 -14.38
N PRO A 79 7.06 3.38 -15.30
CA PRO A 79 6.95 4.58 -16.12
C PRO A 79 5.64 4.62 -16.90
N GLY A 80 4.91 5.73 -16.80
CA GLY A 80 3.66 5.97 -17.53
C GLY A 80 2.41 5.29 -16.97
N GLU A 81 2.52 4.50 -15.89
CA GLU A 81 1.37 3.81 -15.27
C GLU A 81 0.56 4.69 -14.29
N ASN A 82 1.10 5.84 -13.87
CA ASN A 82 0.48 6.80 -12.97
C ASN A 82 0.48 8.19 -13.61
N ALA A 83 -0.25 8.31 -14.72
CA ALA A 83 -0.36 9.58 -15.44
C ALA A 83 -1.26 10.56 -14.67
N ALA A 84 -0.67 11.65 -14.21
CA ALA A 84 -1.35 12.77 -13.56
C ALA A 84 -0.68 14.10 -13.95
N PRO A 85 -1.39 15.24 -13.82
CA PRO A 85 -0.77 16.56 -13.94
C PRO A 85 0.44 16.72 -12.99
N PRO A 86 1.36 17.65 -13.28
CA PRO A 86 2.42 18.00 -12.33
C PRO A 86 1.86 18.43 -10.98
N CYS A 87 2.58 18.15 -9.90
CA CYS A 87 2.21 18.61 -8.57
C CYS A 87 2.15 20.14 -8.49
N ILE A 88 1.09 20.67 -7.88
CA ILE A 88 0.89 22.09 -7.62
C ILE A 88 0.94 22.28 -6.09
N PRO A 89 1.85 23.10 -5.53
CA PRO A 89 1.92 23.27 -4.09
C PRO A 89 0.76 24.11 -3.52
N GLY A 90 0.44 23.89 -2.24
CA GLY A 90 -0.61 24.60 -1.50
C GLY A 90 -2.00 23.99 -1.65
N GLY A 91 -2.92 24.31 -0.74
CA GLY A 91 -4.27 23.76 -0.70
C GLY A 91 -4.31 22.23 -0.68
N ASP A 92 -5.44 21.66 -1.10
CA ASP A 92 -5.69 20.21 -1.10
C ASP A 92 -5.41 19.59 -2.48
N THR A 93 -4.40 20.10 -3.20
CA THR A 93 -4.12 19.71 -4.58
C THR A 93 -3.52 18.32 -4.73
N TRP A 94 -3.11 17.67 -3.62
CA TRP A 94 -2.63 16.29 -3.60
C TRP A 94 -3.62 15.30 -4.21
N ILE A 95 -4.94 15.56 -4.10
CA ILE A 95 -6.00 14.71 -4.67
C ILE A 95 -5.95 14.61 -6.20
N ASN A 96 -5.25 15.53 -6.87
CA ASN A 96 -5.13 15.53 -8.34
C ASN A 96 -4.07 14.52 -8.86
N GLY A 97 -3.28 13.90 -7.96
CA GLY A 97 -2.34 12.85 -8.31
C GLY A 97 -2.96 11.45 -8.23
N ASN A 98 -2.22 10.43 -8.66
CA ASN A 98 -2.60 9.04 -8.44
C ASN A 98 -2.51 8.71 -6.94
N ILE A 99 -3.65 8.54 -6.28
CA ILE A 99 -3.76 8.48 -4.82
C ILE A 99 -3.20 7.18 -4.25
N VAL A 100 -2.19 7.31 -3.39
CA VAL A 100 -1.48 6.22 -2.70
C VAL A 100 -2.04 6.03 -1.30
N PHE A 101 -2.19 7.11 -0.54
CA PHE A 101 -2.84 7.13 0.77
C PHE A 101 -3.90 8.22 0.79
N ASP A 102 -5.07 7.90 1.33
CA ASP A 102 -6.20 8.81 1.36
C ASP A 102 -6.90 8.75 2.72
N ARG A 103 -6.76 9.85 3.45
CA ARG A 103 -7.51 10.14 4.66
C ARG A 103 -8.34 11.41 4.43
N ASP A 104 -8.93 11.55 3.26
CA ASP A 104 -9.87 12.64 2.98
C ASP A 104 -11.12 12.51 3.85
N VAL A 105 -11.75 13.64 4.14
CA VAL A 105 -13.09 13.69 4.70
C VAL A 105 -13.88 14.67 3.85
N TYR A 106 -14.96 14.20 3.23
CA TYR A 106 -15.75 15.09 2.38
C TYR A 106 -16.24 16.35 3.11
N PHE A 107 -16.09 17.46 2.39
CA PHE A 107 -16.39 18.83 2.81
C PHE A 107 -15.50 19.32 3.96
N ALA A 108 -15.99 20.30 4.72
CA ALA A 108 -15.32 20.72 5.94
C ALA A 108 -15.32 19.53 6.91
N GLY A 109 -14.18 18.84 6.95
CA GLY A 109 -13.78 18.01 8.07
C GLY A 109 -13.77 18.84 9.36
N ASP A 110 -13.61 18.12 10.47
CA ASP A 110 -13.67 18.70 11.79
C ASP A 110 -12.32 18.98 12.43
N TYR A 111 -11.36 18.10 12.17
CA TYR A 111 -9.97 18.29 12.54
C TYR A 111 -9.08 18.32 11.30
N GLY A 112 -9.38 17.57 10.25
CA GLY A 112 -8.62 17.67 9.02
C GLY A 112 -8.61 16.41 8.17
N ASP A 113 -7.78 16.45 7.13
CA ASP A 113 -7.48 15.36 6.24
C ASP A 113 -5.98 15.37 5.91
N TYR A 114 -5.52 14.27 5.34
CA TYR A 114 -4.20 14.20 4.72
C TYR A 114 -4.18 13.09 3.67
N GLY A 115 -3.23 13.18 2.75
CA GLY A 115 -3.04 12.15 1.75
C GLY A 115 -1.72 12.25 1.03
N ILE A 116 -1.39 11.16 0.34
CA ILE A 116 -0.17 11.01 -0.44
C ILE A 116 -0.56 10.52 -1.83
N SER A 117 -0.05 11.17 -2.86
CA SER A 117 -0.31 10.78 -4.25
C SER A 117 0.95 10.90 -5.12
N LEU A 118 0.87 10.36 -6.34
CA LEU A 118 1.87 10.58 -7.39
C LEU A 118 1.36 11.59 -8.40
N ALA A 119 2.01 12.75 -8.48
CA ALA A 119 1.68 13.82 -9.42
C ALA A 119 2.90 14.12 -10.29
N GLY A 120 2.77 13.93 -11.61
CA GLY A 120 3.89 14.05 -12.55
C GLY A 120 5.07 13.11 -12.22
N GLY A 121 4.80 11.92 -11.68
CA GLY A 121 5.82 10.92 -11.30
C GLY A 121 6.52 11.18 -9.96
N ARG A 122 6.07 12.17 -9.17
CA ARG A 122 6.68 12.59 -7.90
C ARG A 122 5.66 12.54 -6.77
N LEU A 123 6.12 12.47 -5.53
CA LEU A 123 5.21 12.52 -4.39
C LEU A 123 4.56 13.90 -4.26
N ALA A 124 3.26 13.91 -3.99
CA ALA A 124 2.55 15.03 -3.40
C ALA A 124 2.06 14.60 -2.01
N PHE A 125 2.31 15.42 -0.99
CA PHE A 125 1.86 15.17 0.39
C PHE A 125 1.00 16.34 0.85
N GLY A 126 -0.30 16.08 1.03
CA GLY A 126 -1.25 17.08 1.47
C GLY A 126 -1.68 16.89 2.92
N VAL A 127 -1.93 18.00 3.60
CA VAL A 127 -2.49 18.06 4.94
C VAL A 127 -3.41 19.26 5.04
N ASN A 128 -4.62 19.05 5.54
CA ASN A 128 -5.59 20.09 5.89
C ASN A 128 -6.02 19.93 7.34
N ASN A 129 -6.27 21.03 8.06
CA ASN A 129 -6.80 20.99 9.43
C ASN A 129 -8.28 21.41 9.57
N GLY A 130 -9.04 21.34 8.49
CA GLY A 130 -10.42 21.83 8.39
C GLY A 130 -10.55 23.34 8.22
N ALA A 131 -9.46 24.11 8.35
CA ALA A 131 -9.43 25.56 8.14
C ALA A 131 -8.43 25.97 7.04
N GLU A 132 -7.25 25.35 7.04
CA GLU A 132 -6.17 25.65 6.12
C GLU A 132 -5.55 24.35 5.59
N GLY A 133 -5.34 24.29 4.27
CA GLY A 133 -4.75 23.16 3.58
C GLY A 133 -3.43 23.52 2.92
N THR A 134 -2.49 22.59 2.93
CA THR A 134 -1.25 22.69 2.16
C THR A 134 -0.92 21.36 1.50
N THR A 135 -0.40 21.44 0.28
CA THR A 135 0.21 20.32 -0.42
C THR A 135 1.68 20.63 -0.68
N LEU A 136 2.55 19.74 -0.21
CA LEU A 136 3.98 19.77 -0.47
C LEU A 136 4.31 18.88 -1.67
N CYS A 137 5.09 19.41 -2.61
CA CYS A 137 5.50 18.70 -3.81
C CYS A 137 6.94 18.22 -3.71
N GLY A 138 7.15 16.93 -3.91
CA GLY A 138 8.45 16.32 -4.07
C GLY A 138 9.15 16.70 -5.39
N ARG A 139 10.40 16.30 -5.51
CA ARG A 139 11.29 16.62 -6.64
C ARG A 139 11.83 15.37 -7.33
N ALA A 140 12.07 14.30 -6.59
CA ALA A 140 12.53 13.03 -7.14
C ALA A 140 11.40 12.31 -7.89
N GLU A 141 11.73 11.77 -9.07
CA GLU A 141 10.87 10.84 -9.78
C GLU A 141 10.95 9.46 -9.11
N VAL A 142 9.78 8.86 -8.85
CA VAL A 142 9.66 7.56 -8.15
C VAL A 142 8.89 6.52 -8.97
N THR A 143 8.59 6.84 -10.23
CA THR A 143 7.86 5.99 -11.18
C THR A 143 8.81 5.35 -12.20
N ASP A 144 10.06 5.08 -11.83
CA ASP A 144 11.10 4.59 -12.74
C ASP A 144 11.14 3.06 -12.87
N GLY A 145 10.22 2.36 -12.20
CA GLY A 145 10.14 0.90 -12.16
C GLY A 145 11.01 0.24 -11.08
N ARG A 146 11.60 1.01 -10.17
CA ARG A 146 12.38 0.51 -9.03
C ARG A 146 11.61 0.68 -7.72
N TRP A 147 12.04 -0.06 -6.71
CA TRP A 147 11.60 0.14 -5.34
C TRP A 147 12.29 1.37 -4.75
N HIS A 148 11.49 2.29 -4.22
CA HIS A 148 11.93 3.46 -3.47
C HIS A 148 11.40 3.38 -2.05
N HIS A 149 12.23 3.79 -1.09
CA HIS A 149 11.75 4.04 0.27
C HIS A 149 11.26 5.48 0.36
N LEU A 150 10.05 5.66 0.85
CA LEU A 150 9.38 6.94 0.93
C LEU A 150 8.98 7.19 2.38
N ALA A 151 9.13 8.43 2.83
CA ALA A 151 8.59 8.86 4.11
C ALA A 151 8.04 10.28 4.02
N VAL A 152 6.92 10.52 4.70
CA VAL A 152 6.40 11.86 4.95
C VAL A 152 6.30 12.09 6.44
N THR A 153 6.61 13.30 6.89
CA THR A 153 6.52 13.69 8.30
C THR A 153 5.69 14.93 8.47
N ARG A 154 4.95 15.01 9.57
CA ARG A 154 4.23 16.18 10.03
C ARG A 154 4.53 16.46 11.49
N SER A 155 4.73 17.73 11.86
CA SER A 155 4.65 18.18 13.24
C SER A 155 3.42 19.06 13.48
N ALA A 156 2.60 18.69 14.47
CA ALA A 156 1.38 19.42 14.81
C ALA A 156 1.66 20.77 15.49
N ALA A 157 2.77 20.84 16.25
CA ALA A 157 3.09 22.01 17.07
C ALA A 157 3.47 23.24 16.24
N ASN A 158 4.15 23.04 15.10
CA ASN A 158 4.65 24.12 14.25
C ASN A 158 4.27 23.98 12.77
N GLY A 159 3.52 22.92 12.40
CA GLY A 159 3.06 22.71 11.04
C GLY A 159 4.14 22.19 10.08
N ALA A 160 5.36 21.89 10.55
CA ALA A 160 6.44 21.49 9.64
C ALA A 160 6.11 20.17 8.93
N LEU A 161 6.16 20.20 7.60
CA LEU A 161 6.00 19.04 6.71
C LEU A 161 7.32 18.73 6.01
N ALA A 162 7.57 17.45 5.76
CA ALA A 162 8.69 17.01 4.92
C ALA A 162 8.36 15.73 4.15
N ILE A 163 9.00 15.60 2.99
CA ILE A 163 9.02 14.42 2.12
C ILE A 163 10.47 13.94 2.05
N PHE A 164 10.68 12.64 2.24
CA PHE A 164 11.94 11.97 2.06
C PHE A 164 11.81 10.88 1.00
N VAL A 165 12.79 10.82 0.10
CA VAL A 165 12.91 9.79 -0.94
C VAL A 165 14.28 9.15 -0.80
N ASP A 166 14.31 7.83 -0.68
CA ASP A 166 15.51 7.01 -0.52
C ASP A 166 16.44 7.53 0.59
N GLY A 167 15.86 7.88 1.73
CA GLY A 167 16.58 8.33 2.92
C GLY A 167 17.09 9.77 2.86
N ARG A 168 16.75 10.54 1.81
CA ARG A 168 17.16 11.95 1.64
C ARG A 168 15.95 12.87 1.69
N LEU A 169 16.13 14.05 2.29
CA LEU A 169 15.13 15.12 2.25
C LEU A 169 14.92 15.57 0.81
N ASP A 170 13.70 15.41 0.31
CA ASP A 170 13.31 15.74 -1.07
C ASP A 170 12.55 17.08 -1.13
N ALA A 171 11.68 17.33 -0.14
CA ALA A 171 10.98 18.60 0.04
C ALA A 171 10.65 18.86 1.51
N SER A 172 10.51 20.13 1.87
CA SER A 172 10.02 20.57 3.18
C SER A 172 9.25 21.89 3.05
N GLY A 173 8.34 22.15 3.96
CA GLY A 173 7.58 23.39 4.01
C GLY A 173 6.70 23.49 5.25
N ASP A 174 6.02 24.61 5.38
CA ASP A 174 5.04 24.83 6.44
C ASP A 174 3.66 24.36 5.99
N GLY A 175 2.94 23.75 6.92
CA GLY A 175 1.56 23.34 6.78
C GLY A 175 0.74 23.69 8.02
N PRO A 176 -0.50 23.18 8.12
CA PRO A 176 -1.37 23.55 9.21
C PRO A 176 -0.92 22.95 10.55
N THR A 177 -0.96 23.76 11.60
CA THR A 177 -0.81 23.33 13.00
C THR A 177 -2.08 22.67 13.53
N GLY A 178 -1.96 21.99 14.67
CA GLY A 178 -3.10 21.44 15.42
C GLY A 178 -3.42 19.98 15.09
N ASP A 179 -4.56 19.53 15.56
CA ASP A 179 -5.03 18.16 15.35
C ASP A 179 -5.56 18.00 13.92
N VAL A 180 -5.13 16.94 13.23
CA VAL A 180 -5.69 16.50 11.95
C VAL A 180 -6.19 15.06 12.03
N SER A 181 -6.57 14.54 13.20
CA SER A 181 -7.10 13.17 13.38
C SER A 181 -8.51 13.04 12.78
N TYR A 182 -9.03 11.81 12.66
CA TYR A 182 -10.44 11.61 12.43
C TYR A 182 -11.14 11.75 13.78
N ARG A 183 -12.18 12.58 13.86
CA ARG A 183 -12.86 12.74 15.14
C ARG A 183 -13.58 11.45 15.53
N ASN A 184 -13.21 10.90 16.69
CA ASN A 184 -13.90 9.76 17.29
C ASN A 184 -15.41 10.03 17.48
N GLY A 185 -16.24 9.08 17.05
CA GLY A 185 -17.70 9.16 17.10
C GLY A 185 -18.30 10.19 16.15
N ARG A 186 -17.55 10.67 15.14
CA ARG A 186 -18.06 11.64 14.16
C ARG A 186 -19.28 11.08 13.43
N ALA A 187 -20.39 11.81 13.53
CA ALA A 187 -21.59 11.53 12.74
C ALA A 187 -21.39 12.03 11.31
N THR A 188 -21.57 11.14 10.34
CA THR A 188 -21.41 11.46 8.92
C THR A 188 -22.35 10.63 8.05
N PRO A 189 -22.92 11.21 6.98
CA PRO A 189 -23.66 10.44 5.98
C PRO A 189 -22.73 9.66 5.03
N TYR A 190 -21.42 9.90 5.08
CA TYR A 190 -20.43 9.29 4.18
C TYR A 190 -19.79 8.07 4.84
N PRO A 191 -20.13 6.84 4.41
CA PRO A 191 -19.69 5.63 5.09
C PRO A 191 -18.18 5.35 4.95
N ALA A 192 -17.50 6.00 4.00
CA ALA A 192 -16.07 5.87 3.80
C ALA A 192 -15.27 6.72 4.81
N ASP A 193 -15.84 7.80 5.36
CA ASP A 193 -15.15 8.74 6.25
C ASP A 193 -14.32 8.12 7.39
N PRO A 194 -14.77 7.08 8.13
CA PRO A 194 -14.00 6.50 9.24
C PRO A 194 -12.91 5.51 8.77
N PHE A 195 -12.36 5.68 7.57
CA PHE A 195 -11.30 4.83 7.03
C PHE A 195 -10.09 5.65 6.54
N LEU A 196 -8.90 5.10 6.75
CA LEU A 196 -7.72 5.38 5.92
C LEU A 196 -7.74 4.41 4.74
N VAL A 197 -7.50 4.92 3.54
CA VAL A 197 -7.49 4.12 2.32
C VAL A 197 -6.09 4.12 1.72
N ILE A 198 -5.67 2.96 1.21
CA ILE A 198 -4.43 2.81 0.44
C ILE A 198 -4.80 2.38 -0.98
N GLY A 199 -4.25 3.08 -1.97
CA GLY A 199 -4.28 2.71 -3.38
C GLY A 199 -5.36 3.39 -4.24
N ALA A 200 -6.32 4.09 -3.64
CA ALA A 200 -7.39 4.75 -4.38
C ALA A 200 -7.95 5.96 -3.63
N GLU A 201 -8.64 6.82 -4.39
CA GLU A 201 -9.50 7.84 -3.80
C GLU A 201 -10.58 7.16 -2.94
N LYS A 202 -10.78 7.70 -1.74
CA LYS A 202 -11.51 7.04 -0.66
C LYS A 202 -13.01 6.96 -0.91
N HIS A 203 -13.62 7.95 -1.55
CA HIS A 203 -15.08 8.11 -1.63
C HIS A 203 -15.69 7.79 -3.00
N ASP A 204 -14.89 7.34 -3.95
CA ASP A 204 -15.26 7.19 -5.36
C ASP A 204 -15.76 8.49 -6.01
N ALA A 205 -15.10 9.61 -5.70
CA ALA A 205 -15.47 10.98 -6.07
C ALA A 205 -15.55 11.23 -7.57
N GLY A 206 -14.75 10.52 -8.38
CA GLY A 206 -14.81 10.65 -9.83
C GLY A 206 -13.53 10.26 -10.58
N PRO A 207 -13.58 10.23 -11.93
CA PRO A 207 -12.44 9.93 -12.79
C PRO A 207 -11.23 10.88 -12.61
N GLU A 208 -11.48 12.11 -12.19
CA GLU A 208 -10.50 13.17 -11.97
C GLU A 208 -9.55 12.95 -10.78
N TYR A 209 -9.87 11.99 -9.90
CA TYR A 209 -9.06 11.62 -8.74
C TYR A 209 -8.52 10.19 -8.94
N PRO A 210 -7.45 10.02 -9.72
CA PRO A 210 -7.05 8.71 -10.19
C PRO A 210 -6.48 7.85 -9.06
N SER A 211 -6.71 6.54 -9.13
CA SER A 211 -6.14 5.55 -8.21
C SER A 211 -4.68 5.24 -8.54
N PHE A 212 -3.93 4.77 -7.55
CA PHE A 212 -2.55 4.34 -7.73
C PHE A 212 -2.45 2.98 -8.43
N ARG A 213 -1.46 2.87 -9.33
CA ARG A 213 -1.07 1.63 -9.99
C ARG A 213 0.39 1.33 -9.70
N GLY A 214 0.67 0.29 -8.92
CA GLY A 214 2.02 0.04 -8.42
C GLY A 214 2.06 -1.05 -7.37
N TRP A 215 3.22 -1.22 -6.75
CA TRP A 215 3.40 -2.08 -5.59
C TRP A 215 3.66 -1.21 -4.37
N ILE A 216 3.12 -1.63 -3.23
CA ILE A 216 3.43 -1.06 -1.92
C ILE A 216 3.87 -2.20 -1.03
N ASP A 217 4.93 -1.97 -0.27
CA ASP A 217 5.40 -2.89 0.76
C ASP A 217 5.72 -2.13 2.06
N GLU A 218 5.67 -2.84 3.19
CA GLU A 218 6.28 -2.43 4.46
C GLU A 218 5.91 -1.03 4.94
N VAL A 219 4.60 -0.83 5.15
CA VAL A 219 4.02 0.43 5.61
C VAL A 219 4.13 0.53 7.13
N ARG A 220 4.80 1.57 7.62
CA ARG A 220 4.85 1.94 9.03
C ARG A 220 4.27 3.33 9.24
N ILE A 221 3.36 3.43 10.21
CA ILE A 221 2.82 4.71 10.69
C ILE A 221 3.26 4.89 12.14
N SER A 222 3.75 6.08 12.47
CA SER A 222 4.29 6.39 13.79
C SER A 222 3.78 7.73 14.32
N ARG A 223 3.60 7.83 15.63
CA ARG A 223 3.07 9.02 16.34
C ARG A 223 4.13 10.09 16.66
N VAL A 224 5.23 10.10 15.91
CA VAL A 224 6.36 11.01 16.10
C VAL A 224 6.92 11.42 14.74
N VAL A 225 7.61 12.55 14.70
CA VAL A 225 8.49 12.92 13.57
C VAL A 225 9.79 12.12 13.67
N ARG A 226 9.91 11.04 12.89
CA ARG A 226 11.09 10.16 12.92
C ARG A 226 12.31 10.77 12.23
N TYR A 227 12.09 11.55 11.18
CA TYR A 227 13.14 12.06 10.31
C TYR A 227 13.10 13.58 10.24
N ARG A 228 14.26 14.20 10.47
CA ARG A 228 14.48 15.65 10.30
C ARG A 228 15.61 15.94 9.31
N ASP A 229 16.48 14.96 9.13
CA ASP A 229 17.64 14.97 8.24
C ASP A 229 17.69 13.64 7.48
N ALA A 230 18.69 13.50 6.60
CA ALA A 230 18.91 12.23 5.90
C ALA A 230 19.15 11.06 6.86
N PHE A 231 18.68 9.88 6.48
CA PHE A 231 18.76 8.65 7.25
C PHE A 231 19.19 7.45 6.41
N THR A 232 19.71 6.42 7.06
CA THR A 232 20.05 5.17 6.39
C THR A 232 18.80 4.37 6.10
N LEU A 233 18.68 3.88 4.87
CA LEU A 233 17.54 3.08 4.47
C LEU A 233 17.42 1.80 5.29
N PRO A 234 16.18 1.36 5.62
CA PRO A 234 15.95 0.04 6.16
C PRO A 234 16.51 -1.03 5.21
N SER A 235 17.29 -1.96 5.75
CA SER A 235 17.85 -3.09 4.99
C SER A 235 17.13 -4.42 5.28
N ALA A 236 16.03 -4.36 6.03
CA ALA A 236 15.21 -5.47 6.45
C ALA A 236 13.80 -4.96 6.78
N PRO A 237 12.80 -5.86 6.82
CA PRO A 237 11.48 -5.56 7.34
C PRO A 237 11.50 -4.80 8.67
N PHE A 238 10.56 -3.88 8.85
CA PHE A 238 10.50 -3.08 10.07
C PHE A 238 10.21 -3.95 11.29
N THR A 239 10.78 -3.57 12.43
CA THR A 239 10.33 -4.04 13.74
C THR A 239 9.57 -2.90 14.40
N PRO A 240 8.40 -3.15 15.02
CA PRO A 240 7.70 -2.09 15.73
C PRO A 240 8.49 -1.64 16.96
N ASP A 241 8.42 -0.34 17.24
CA ASP A 241 8.95 0.28 18.46
C ASP A 241 7.79 0.99 19.21
N PRO A 242 8.02 1.57 20.40
CA PRO A 242 6.95 2.21 21.18
C PRO A 242 6.21 3.36 20.48
N ASP A 243 6.78 3.93 19.41
CA ASP A 243 6.17 5.01 18.65
C ASP A 243 5.49 4.52 17.36
N THR A 244 5.64 3.23 17.00
CA THR A 244 4.91 2.59 15.91
C THR A 244 3.45 2.37 16.30
N VAL A 245 2.53 2.96 15.55
CA VAL A 245 1.07 2.87 15.80
C VAL A 245 0.33 2.00 14.79
N ALA A 246 0.94 1.73 13.65
CA ALA A 246 0.52 0.71 12.69
C ALA A 246 1.74 0.18 11.93
N LEU A 247 1.74 -1.12 11.64
CA LEU A 247 2.78 -1.76 10.84
C LEU A 247 2.18 -2.87 9.98
N TYR A 248 2.23 -2.68 8.66
CA TYR A 248 1.71 -3.60 7.66
C TYR A 248 2.86 -4.10 6.79
N HIS A 249 3.21 -5.37 6.94
CA HIS A 249 4.27 -6.02 6.18
C HIS A 249 3.83 -6.46 4.77
N PHE A 250 2.51 -6.53 4.51
CA PHE A 250 1.96 -7.06 3.26
C PHE A 250 2.50 -8.44 2.84
N ASP A 251 2.82 -9.26 3.84
CA ASP A 251 3.43 -10.58 3.70
C ASP A 251 2.44 -11.76 3.80
N GLU A 252 1.14 -11.49 3.92
CA GLU A 252 0.15 -12.54 4.15
C GLU A 252 0.05 -13.53 2.98
N GLY A 253 0.29 -13.06 1.75
CA GLY A 253 0.37 -13.88 0.54
C GLY A 253 -0.94 -14.52 0.07
N ALA A 254 -2.01 -14.45 0.88
CA ALA A 254 -3.34 -14.95 0.57
C ALA A 254 -4.41 -14.28 1.46
N GLY A 255 -5.68 -14.41 1.03
CA GLY A 255 -6.81 -13.81 1.75
C GLY A 255 -6.97 -12.33 1.46
N THR A 256 -7.82 -11.67 2.26
CA THR A 256 -8.22 -10.26 2.06
C THR A 256 -8.03 -9.40 3.30
N VAL A 257 -7.26 -9.88 4.27
CA VAL A 257 -6.92 -9.14 5.49
C VAL A 257 -5.45 -8.78 5.43
N VAL A 258 -5.14 -7.54 5.79
CA VAL A 258 -3.79 -7.07 6.05
C VAL A 258 -3.69 -6.87 7.56
N TYR A 259 -2.77 -7.58 8.20
CA TYR A 259 -2.63 -7.55 9.65
C TYR A 259 -1.75 -6.38 10.08
N ASP A 260 -2.25 -5.62 11.05
CA ASP A 260 -1.44 -4.66 11.79
C ASP A 260 -0.63 -5.41 12.86
N THR A 261 0.68 -5.44 12.68
CA THR A 261 1.64 -6.13 13.55
C THR A 261 2.34 -5.19 14.54
N SER A 262 1.90 -3.93 14.63
CA SER A 262 2.52 -2.92 15.50
C SER A 262 2.50 -3.28 16.99
N GLY A 263 1.48 -4.02 17.43
CA GLY A 263 1.21 -4.24 18.85
C GLY A 263 0.77 -2.98 19.60
N ALA A 264 0.38 -1.91 18.88
CA ALA A 264 -0.02 -0.65 19.49
C ALA A 264 -1.27 -0.80 20.38
N PRO A 265 -1.30 -0.17 21.58
CA PRO A 265 -2.48 -0.18 22.43
C PRO A 265 -3.72 0.39 21.71
N GLY A 266 -4.88 -0.28 21.83
CA GLY A 266 -6.10 0.06 21.10
C GLY A 266 -6.20 -0.57 19.69
N GLY A 267 -5.10 -1.15 19.20
CA GLY A 267 -5.06 -1.97 18.00
C GLY A 267 -5.54 -3.42 18.23
N PRO A 268 -5.34 -4.30 17.25
CA PRO A 268 -4.74 -4.01 15.94
C PRO A 268 -5.69 -3.20 15.03
N SER A 269 -5.10 -2.37 14.18
CA SER A 269 -5.80 -1.61 13.13
C SER A 269 -5.75 -2.34 11.80
N ASN A 270 -6.25 -3.59 11.75
CA ASN A 270 -6.17 -4.42 10.53
C ASN A 270 -6.84 -3.75 9.33
N GLY A 271 -6.20 -3.87 8.17
CA GLY A 271 -6.75 -3.46 6.88
C GLY A 271 -7.50 -4.57 6.18
N PHE A 272 -8.35 -4.20 5.22
CA PHE A 272 -9.11 -5.15 4.41
C PHE A 272 -8.98 -4.81 2.94
N LEU A 273 -8.55 -5.78 2.13
CA LEU A 273 -8.52 -5.66 0.69
C LEU A 273 -9.95 -5.59 0.15
N ARG A 274 -10.20 -4.60 -0.72
CA ARG A 274 -11.41 -4.54 -1.54
C ARG A 274 -11.05 -5.01 -2.94
N VAL A 275 -11.11 -6.32 -3.15
CA VAL A 275 -10.67 -6.94 -4.41
C VAL A 275 -11.71 -6.75 -5.51
N GLY A 276 -11.31 -6.23 -6.67
CA GLY A 276 -12.17 -6.08 -7.84
C GLY A 276 -11.51 -5.28 -8.97
N GLY A 277 -12.28 -4.95 -10.00
CA GLY A 277 -11.77 -4.28 -11.20
C GLY A 277 -11.30 -5.27 -12.27
N SER A 278 -10.69 -4.74 -13.33
CA SER A 278 -10.14 -5.53 -14.44
C SER A 278 -8.78 -4.96 -14.88
N PRO A 279 -7.65 -5.66 -14.59
CA PRO A 279 -7.55 -6.89 -13.79
C PRO A 279 -8.00 -6.68 -12.32
N PRO A 280 -8.42 -7.74 -11.62
CA PRO A 280 -8.86 -7.63 -10.23
C PRO A 280 -7.68 -7.32 -9.30
N GLY A 281 -7.79 -6.25 -8.52
CA GLY A 281 -6.81 -5.86 -7.49
C GLY A 281 -7.48 -5.35 -6.21
N PRO A 282 -6.70 -5.13 -5.13
CA PRO A 282 -5.27 -5.39 -5.09
C PRO A 282 -4.98 -6.88 -4.95
N GLU A 283 -3.80 -7.33 -5.37
CA GLU A 283 -3.37 -8.73 -5.27
C GLU A 283 -2.01 -8.87 -4.58
N TRP A 284 -1.81 -10.02 -3.94
CA TRP A 284 -0.51 -10.38 -3.37
C TRP A 284 0.52 -10.62 -4.47
N SER A 285 1.67 -9.95 -4.37
CA SER A 285 2.77 -10.05 -5.33
C SER A 285 4.02 -10.60 -4.67
N ASN A 286 4.87 -11.30 -5.42
CA ASN A 286 6.15 -11.79 -4.94
C ASN A 286 7.33 -10.83 -5.24
N ASP A 287 7.04 -9.67 -5.83
CA ASP A 287 8.02 -8.61 -6.04
C ASP A 287 8.16 -7.84 -4.72
N THR A 288 9.36 -7.79 -4.15
CA THR A 288 9.59 -7.19 -2.83
C THR A 288 10.87 -6.34 -2.87
N PRO A 289 10.97 -5.29 -2.03
CA PRO A 289 12.16 -4.44 -1.93
C PRO A 289 13.35 -5.20 -1.30
N TRP A 290 13.10 -6.37 -0.71
CA TRP A 290 14.08 -7.17 0.04
C TRP A 290 14.86 -8.16 -0.81
N ARG A 291 14.56 -8.27 -2.12
CA ARG A 291 15.12 -9.31 -2.96
C ARG A 291 16.66 -9.34 -2.92
N ILE A 292 17.15 -10.42 -2.34
CA ILE A 292 18.49 -10.97 -2.50
C ILE A 292 18.72 -11.14 -4.00
N ALA A 293 19.82 -10.60 -4.52
CA ALA A 293 20.24 -10.85 -5.91
C ALA A 293 20.13 -12.36 -6.16
N ALA A 294 19.34 -12.76 -7.18
CA ALA A 294 19.34 -14.14 -7.61
C ALA A 294 20.80 -14.54 -7.80
N GLU A 295 21.27 -15.60 -7.11
CA GLU A 295 22.59 -16.12 -7.39
C GLU A 295 22.69 -16.27 -8.90
N PRO A 296 23.77 -15.78 -9.53
CA PRO A 296 23.92 -15.91 -10.97
C PRO A 296 23.73 -17.39 -11.27
N THR A 297 22.65 -17.74 -12.00
CA THR A 297 22.45 -19.08 -12.50
C THR A 297 23.75 -19.45 -13.17
N THR A 298 24.53 -20.35 -12.56
CA THR A 298 25.76 -20.83 -13.18
C THR A 298 25.34 -21.34 -14.54
N ALA A 299 25.74 -20.63 -15.59
CA ALA A 299 25.49 -21.05 -16.95
C ALA A 299 25.92 -22.52 -17.02
N PRO A 300 25.09 -23.42 -17.58
CA PRO A 300 25.48 -24.82 -17.72
C PRO A 300 26.85 -24.83 -18.40
N THR A 301 27.84 -25.39 -17.73
CA THR A 301 29.18 -25.54 -18.28
C THR A 301 29.02 -26.33 -19.56
N LEU A 302 29.14 -25.66 -20.71
CA LEU A 302 29.16 -26.33 -22.00
C LEU A 302 30.34 -27.29 -21.96
N LEU A 303 30.05 -28.59 -21.98
CA LEU A 303 31.04 -29.62 -22.21
C LEU A 303 31.82 -29.26 -23.49
N PRO A 304 33.16 -29.41 -23.49
CA PRO A 304 33.95 -29.03 -24.65
C PRO A 304 33.43 -29.75 -25.88
N ALA A 305 33.10 -28.97 -26.92
CA ALA A 305 32.68 -29.48 -28.20
C ALA A 305 33.77 -30.43 -28.73
N SER A 306 33.37 -31.65 -29.08
CA SER A 306 34.22 -32.60 -29.77
C SER A 306 34.76 -31.95 -31.05
N THR A 307 36.08 -31.88 -31.15
CA THR A 307 36.83 -31.39 -32.32
C THR A 307 36.33 -32.07 -33.59
N ALA A 308 35.63 -31.32 -34.42
CA ALA A 308 35.38 -31.70 -35.81
C ALA A 308 36.70 -31.60 -36.59
N LEU A 309 37.03 -32.67 -37.31
CA LEU A 309 38.18 -32.73 -38.21
C LEU A 309 38.03 -31.72 -39.37
N PRO A 310 39.13 -31.13 -39.86
CA PRO A 310 39.06 -30.13 -40.93
C PRO A 310 38.72 -30.78 -42.27
N MET A 311 37.73 -30.23 -42.98
CA MET A 311 37.49 -30.51 -44.40
C MET A 311 38.47 -29.71 -45.27
N PRO A 312 38.92 -30.25 -46.43
CA PRO A 312 39.86 -29.56 -47.30
C PRO A 312 39.18 -28.48 -48.15
N SER A 313 39.86 -27.34 -48.30
CA SER A 313 39.52 -26.25 -49.23
C SER A 313 39.57 -26.67 -50.70
N PRO A 314 38.76 -26.02 -51.55
CA PRO A 314 39.10 -25.81 -52.95
C PRO A 314 39.34 -24.33 -53.28
N GLY A 315 40.52 -24.04 -53.83
CA GLY A 315 40.67 -23.34 -55.12
C GLY A 315 40.29 -21.86 -55.23
N VAL A 316 41.33 -21.04 -55.26
CA VAL A 316 41.38 -19.62 -55.68
C VAL A 316 40.74 -19.37 -57.05
N LEU A 317 40.02 -18.24 -57.20
CA LEU A 317 40.14 -17.34 -58.36
C LEU A 317 39.96 -15.88 -57.90
N ALA A 318 40.97 -15.06 -58.17
CA ALA A 318 41.01 -13.63 -57.89
C ALA A 318 40.53 -12.83 -59.11
N VAL A 319 39.84 -11.72 -58.86
CA VAL A 319 39.77 -10.57 -59.78
C VAL A 319 39.80 -9.30 -58.92
N ALA A 320 40.72 -8.40 -59.26
CA ALA A 320 40.92 -7.10 -58.65
C ALA A 320 39.96 -6.05 -59.25
N GLU A 321 39.54 -5.05 -58.48
CA GLU A 321 39.74 -3.64 -58.85
C GLU A 321 39.36 -2.63 -57.74
N THR A 322 39.95 -1.46 -57.94
CA THR A 322 40.16 -0.24 -57.15
C THR A 322 38.93 0.61 -56.83
N GLY A 323 38.96 1.33 -55.69
CA GLY A 323 38.07 2.48 -55.46
C GLY A 323 38.18 3.09 -54.06
N THR A 324 38.68 4.34 -54.01
CA THR A 324 38.94 5.24 -52.87
C THR A 324 37.77 5.56 -51.92
N PRO A 325 38.02 5.92 -50.65
CA PRO A 325 37.01 6.37 -49.70
C PRO A 325 36.70 7.87 -49.84
N VAL A 326 35.43 8.26 -49.77
CA VAL A 326 34.97 9.66 -49.68
C VAL A 326 34.69 9.99 -48.21
N LEU A 327 35.42 10.99 -47.69
CA LEU A 327 35.13 11.72 -46.46
C LEU A 327 33.94 12.66 -46.70
N VAL A 328 33.01 12.74 -45.74
CA VAL A 328 32.03 13.84 -45.67
C VAL A 328 32.33 14.66 -44.43
N GLU A 329 32.57 15.94 -44.69
CA GLU A 329 33.04 17.00 -43.83
C GLU A 329 31.90 17.62 -43.01
N ALA A 330 32.23 18.07 -41.80
CA ALA A 330 31.36 18.81 -40.91
C ALA A 330 31.27 20.29 -41.32
N ALA A 331 30.09 20.90 -41.17
CA ALA A 331 29.97 22.36 -41.13
C ALA A 331 28.79 22.83 -40.26
N SER A 332 29.12 23.66 -39.27
CA SER A 332 28.29 24.75 -38.71
C SER A 332 29.05 26.04 -39.07
N PRO A 333 28.44 27.23 -39.30
CA PRO A 333 27.73 27.96 -38.23
C PRO A 333 26.60 28.93 -38.67
N ASN A 334 25.85 29.38 -37.66
CA ASN A 334 25.14 30.67 -37.50
C ASN A 334 24.42 31.35 -38.70
N ALA A 335 23.10 31.53 -38.54
CA ALA A 335 22.39 32.71 -39.02
C ALA A 335 21.21 33.08 -38.10
N LEU A 336 21.19 34.34 -37.68
CA LEU A 336 20.15 35.04 -36.91
C LEU A 336 19.00 35.49 -37.82
N ALA A 337 17.73 35.36 -37.37
CA ALA A 337 16.59 36.26 -37.63
C ALA A 337 15.32 35.77 -36.86
N PRO A 338 14.23 36.55 -36.72
CA PRO A 338 14.04 37.58 -35.70
C PRO A 338 12.88 37.28 -34.72
N SER A 339 12.86 38.06 -33.63
CA SER A 339 11.83 38.12 -32.59
C SER A 339 10.45 38.51 -33.15
N VAL A 340 9.43 37.70 -32.82
CA VAL A 340 8.01 38.05 -32.97
C VAL A 340 7.43 38.25 -31.57
N ALA A 341 6.97 39.47 -31.29
CA ALA A 341 6.27 39.83 -30.07
C ALA A 341 4.87 39.17 -30.03
N PRO A 342 4.38 38.70 -28.87
CA PRO A 342 3.01 38.24 -28.76
C PRO A 342 2.04 39.43 -28.69
N VAL A 343 1.05 39.42 -29.59
CA VAL A 343 -0.11 40.29 -29.56
C VAL A 343 -1.00 39.87 -28.39
N ILE A 344 -1.21 40.78 -27.43
CA ILE A 344 -2.20 40.63 -26.37
C ILE A 344 -3.57 40.99 -26.96
N THR A 345 -4.42 39.99 -27.13
CA THR A 345 -5.85 40.20 -27.39
C THR A 345 -6.60 40.08 -26.07
N ALA A 346 -7.13 41.19 -25.57
CA ALA A 346 -8.02 41.21 -24.42
C ALA A 346 -9.34 40.49 -24.75
N VAL A 347 -9.75 39.55 -23.90
CA VAL A 347 -11.07 38.90 -23.95
C VAL A 347 -11.98 39.59 -22.94
N PRO A 348 -13.21 39.98 -23.31
CA PRO A 348 -14.12 40.68 -22.40
C PRO A 348 -14.68 39.74 -21.33
N ALA A 349 -14.84 40.29 -20.14
CA ALA A 349 -15.55 39.69 -19.02
C ALA A 349 -17.05 39.49 -19.31
N THR A 350 -17.66 38.63 -18.48
CA THR A 350 -19.07 38.24 -18.38
C THR A 350 -19.53 37.10 -19.30
N GLN A 351 -19.43 35.87 -18.81
CA GLN A 351 -20.41 34.83 -19.10
C GLN A 351 -20.89 34.22 -17.78
N ASP A 352 -22.20 34.23 -17.61
CA ASP A 352 -22.93 33.67 -16.47
C ASP A 352 -22.62 32.19 -16.29
N MET A 353 -22.35 31.80 -15.03
CA MET A 353 -22.24 30.41 -14.60
C MET A 353 -23.58 29.69 -14.84
N PRO A 354 -23.61 28.54 -15.54
CA PRO A 354 -24.83 27.76 -15.64
C PRO A 354 -25.16 27.12 -14.29
N THR A 355 -26.39 27.36 -13.83
CA THR A 355 -27.00 26.74 -12.66
C THR A 355 -26.87 25.21 -12.75
N ALA A 356 -26.20 24.60 -11.77
CA ALA A 356 -26.09 23.15 -11.68
C ALA A 356 -27.49 22.51 -11.57
N ALA A 357 -27.83 21.66 -12.54
CA ALA A 357 -28.99 20.79 -12.44
C ALA A 357 -28.71 19.69 -11.40
N PRO A 358 -29.69 19.30 -10.56
CA PRO A 358 -29.49 18.26 -9.58
C PRO A 358 -29.22 16.91 -10.27
N VAL A 359 -28.06 16.33 -9.97
CA VAL A 359 -27.70 14.97 -10.38
C VAL A 359 -28.57 14.00 -9.58
N ILE A 360 -29.41 13.24 -10.28
CA ILE A 360 -30.19 12.15 -9.69
C ILE A 360 -29.20 11.00 -9.42
N PRO A 361 -29.04 10.52 -8.18
CA PRO A 361 -28.16 9.38 -7.90
C PRO A 361 -28.67 8.13 -8.63
N SER A 362 -27.74 7.40 -9.26
CA SER A 362 -27.98 6.07 -9.82
C SER A 362 -28.56 5.13 -8.75
N PRO A 363 -29.40 4.14 -9.13
CA PRO A 363 -30.03 3.24 -8.19
C PRO A 363 -28.98 2.50 -7.36
N VAL A 364 -29.11 2.67 -6.04
CA VAL A 364 -28.40 1.97 -4.98
C VAL A 364 -28.27 0.49 -5.33
N ALA A 365 -27.03 -0.01 -5.42
CA ALA A 365 -26.77 -1.44 -5.49
C ALA A 365 -27.45 -2.14 -4.31
N ALA A 366 -28.21 -3.19 -4.59
CA ALA A 366 -28.93 -3.94 -3.58
C ALA A 366 -28.00 -4.38 -2.43
N PRO A 367 -28.46 -4.37 -1.17
CA PRO A 367 -27.63 -4.77 -0.04
C PRO A 367 -27.12 -6.20 -0.28
N TYR A 368 -25.80 -6.36 -0.23
CA TYR A 368 -25.16 -7.66 -0.25
C TYR A 368 -25.69 -8.44 0.97
N VAL A 369 -26.48 -9.49 0.71
CA VAL A 369 -26.89 -10.42 1.75
C VAL A 369 -25.63 -11.13 2.20
N SER A 370 -25.17 -10.81 3.41
CA SER A 370 -24.12 -11.55 4.12
C SER A 370 -24.47 -13.03 4.04
N ALA A 371 -23.72 -13.80 3.25
CA ALA A 371 -23.75 -15.25 3.36
C ALA A 371 -23.41 -15.57 4.82
N GLY A 372 -24.35 -16.18 5.53
CA GLY A 372 -24.13 -16.62 6.90
C GLY A 372 -22.87 -17.50 6.98
N PRO A 373 -22.27 -17.62 8.17
CA PRO A 373 -21.06 -18.42 8.33
C PRO A 373 -21.28 -19.82 7.74
N PRO A 374 -20.29 -20.37 7.04
CA PRO A 374 -20.44 -21.66 6.38
C PRO A 374 -20.84 -22.73 7.40
N LEU A 375 -21.73 -23.66 7.02
CA LEU A 375 -22.36 -24.65 7.91
C LEU A 375 -21.39 -25.46 8.78
N TRP A 376 -20.12 -25.56 8.38
CA TRP A 376 -19.08 -26.19 9.19
C TRP A 376 -18.76 -25.40 10.47
N LEU A 377 -18.87 -24.06 10.45
CA LEU A 377 -18.63 -23.21 11.62
C LEU A 377 -19.70 -23.41 12.70
N ALA A 378 -20.96 -23.60 12.29
CA ALA A 378 -22.06 -23.97 13.20
C ALA A 378 -21.84 -25.38 13.78
N GLY A 379 -21.30 -26.30 12.99
CA GLY A 379 -20.90 -27.63 13.45
C GLY A 379 -19.80 -27.60 14.53
N VAL A 380 -18.78 -26.78 14.35
CA VAL A 380 -17.68 -26.62 15.33
C VAL A 380 -18.19 -26.03 16.65
N ALA A 381 -19.07 -25.01 16.59
CA ALA A 381 -19.67 -24.41 17.78
C ALA A 381 -20.57 -25.41 18.55
N ALA A 382 -21.37 -26.21 17.85
CA ALA A 382 -22.22 -27.24 18.45
C ALA A 382 -21.41 -28.35 19.13
N ILE A 383 -20.30 -28.78 18.52
CA ILE A 383 -19.38 -29.77 19.11
C ILE A 383 -18.68 -29.19 20.35
N GLY A 384 -18.26 -27.93 20.31
CA GLY A 384 -17.66 -27.23 21.46
C GLY A 384 -18.61 -27.14 22.67
N LEU A 385 -19.88 -26.79 22.44
CA LEU A 385 -20.91 -26.75 23.47
C LEU A 385 -21.23 -28.14 24.06
N LEU A 386 -21.26 -29.17 23.21
CA LEU A 386 -21.47 -30.56 23.66
C LEU A 386 -20.33 -31.04 24.57
N LEU A 387 -19.08 -30.73 24.19
CA LEU A 387 -17.88 -31.08 24.97
C LEU A 387 -17.81 -30.30 26.30
N ALA A 388 -18.20 -29.02 26.30
CA ALA A 388 -18.29 -28.21 27.51
C ALA A 388 -19.37 -28.75 28.47
N GLY A 389 -20.54 -29.15 27.95
CA GLY A 389 -21.61 -29.77 28.73
C GLY A 389 -21.20 -31.10 29.37
N ILE A 390 -20.48 -31.94 28.63
CA ILE A 390 -19.93 -33.21 29.15
C ILE A 390 -18.87 -32.93 30.24
N GLY A 391 -18.00 -31.93 30.04
CA GLY A 391 -17.02 -31.51 31.04
C GLY A 391 -17.66 -31.06 32.35
N LEU A 392 -18.72 -30.24 32.27
CA LEU A 392 -19.46 -29.77 33.44
C LEU A 392 -20.19 -30.91 34.17
N ALA A 393 -20.80 -31.84 33.45
CA ALA A 393 -21.46 -33.00 34.03
C ALA A 393 -20.48 -33.94 34.76
N LEU A 394 -19.27 -34.09 34.22
CA LEU A 394 -18.21 -34.88 34.86
C LEU A 394 -17.64 -34.20 36.11
N MET A 395 -17.47 -32.87 36.10
CA MET A 395 -17.06 -32.12 37.29
C MET A 395 -18.11 -32.17 38.41
N LEU A 396 -19.39 -31.99 38.08
CA LEU A 396 -20.49 -32.06 39.06
C LEU A 396 -20.65 -33.46 39.67
N ARG A 397 -20.27 -34.52 38.95
CA ARG A 397 -20.28 -35.90 39.45
C ARG A 397 -19.08 -36.20 40.37
N GLN A 398 -17.96 -35.49 40.23
CA GLN A 398 -16.81 -35.63 41.13
C GLN A 398 -16.97 -34.90 42.46
N ASN A 399 -17.82 -33.87 42.55
CA ASN A 399 -18.13 -33.17 43.80
C ASN A 399 -19.19 -33.86 44.69
N LYS A 400 -19.74 -35.01 44.25
CA LYS A 400 -20.73 -35.81 45.01
C LYS A 400 -20.21 -37.17 45.48
N GLN A 401 -18.90 -37.40 45.37
CA GLN A 401 -18.16 -38.55 45.90
C GLN A 401 -17.06 -38.01 46.81
#